data_AF-A0A421CMI5-F1
#
_entry.id   AF-A0A421CMI5-F1
#
_cell.length_a   1.000
_cell.length_b   1.000
_cell.length_c   1.000
_cell.angle_alpha   90.00
_cell.angle_beta   90.00
_cell.angle_gamma   90.00
#
_symmetry.space_group_name_H-M   'P 1'
#
loop_
_entity.id
_entity.type
_entity.pdbx_description
1 polymer ?
#
loop_
_entity_poly.entity_id
_entity_poly.type
_entity_poly.pdbx_seq_one_letter_code
_entity_poly.pdbx_strand_id
1 'polypeptide(L)'
;MKKALIPLFIYLLLTNVWIFSQELSESELNSRELFSDSLQLLFEGEKYEARVQLNQAMSGEIYITDIPKLWYYAAKLDLQLGMIDKAIQDLENSLLFSTVNEEANTLLNFINSIKNFSLSNYATPVFLEISQTAGVKDSFERFYNPVDCEIINSNLYVLDSQNHLIFKTNNYEETWIRLDKGKNYYSINADENLNRVYLGSDKGIYYFESYSPIVRKEIKTNSTVESTVLTNEIENQIEVLTEGFPFVIYDIDNAGRLVGYDPYNNEIKIIGYNGEILQQKKFDHSSTFLDGALWHNNLYLIDYASSSVFNFDILKNEVVNTTKLPNKTYISLDVLPWNKILVSSVEDGIEILEEDGKLNPIDDSFNGKNTSQFRGKVKIENGVLILSDLEDNKVYLERIDSNTESNLYILNLYGLKYSKNDRTVTLKINVNDISGEKMDFLTKNIYVMDSGGRVPFNYHRTYSISDTYEYEINDLFQVHVPQINTDSKILTHGEIDTELTPEKTIPFILSSSSLFHLTNGKEVNTNLENLAFMSGGGIIDQSQEEYLKSYLKVSYKPIDYIEYNLFPPIISGINPASVSLLLEDKTLVDTLFYYTEGDINE
;
A
#
# COMPACT_ATOMS: atom_id res chain seq x y z
N MET A 1 59.11 -33.00 -37.54
CA MET A 1 58.03 -33.33 -36.58
C MET A 1 57.30 -32.13 -35.97
N LYS A 2 57.89 -30.93 -35.83
CA LYS A 2 57.21 -29.77 -35.19
C LYS A 2 56.13 -29.04 -36.03
N LYS A 3 56.05 -29.24 -37.35
CA LYS A 3 55.08 -28.53 -38.23
C LYS A 3 53.72 -29.23 -38.40
N ALA A 4 53.59 -30.49 -38.01
CA ALA A 4 52.34 -31.26 -38.11
C ALA A 4 51.51 -31.26 -36.81
N LEU A 5 52.08 -30.76 -35.71
CA LEU A 5 51.41 -30.69 -34.40
C LEU A 5 50.50 -29.46 -34.27
N ILE A 6 50.81 -28.35 -34.95
CA ILE A 6 50.03 -27.11 -34.89
C ILE A 6 48.63 -27.26 -35.53
N PRO A 7 48.49 -27.87 -36.73
CA PRO A 7 47.16 -28.10 -37.32
C PRO A 7 46.33 -29.07 -36.48
N LEU A 8 46.98 -30.08 -35.88
CA LEU A 8 46.33 -31.04 -35.00
C LEU A 8 45.82 -30.39 -33.70
N PHE A 9 46.60 -29.46 -33.13
CA PHE A 9 46.20 -28.70 -31.94
C PHE A 9 45.06 -27.73 -32.22
N ILE A 10 45.07 -27.06 -33.39
CA ILE A 10 43.98 -26.18 -33.84
C ILE A 10 42.72 -27.00 -34.14
N TYR A 11 42.85 -28.17 -34.76
CA TYR A 11 41.73 -29.09 -35.00
C TYR A 11 41.15 -29.62 -33.67
N LEU A 12 42.00 -30.02 -32.73
CA LEU A 12 41.57 -30.43 -31.38
C LEU A 12 40.92 -29.28 -30.60
N LEU A 13 41.40 -28.04 -30.75
CA LEU A 13 40.75 -26.86 -30.16
C LEU A 13 39.40 -26.60 -30.81
N LEU A 14 39.29 -26.66 -32.14
CA LEU A 14 38.04 -26.45 -32.86
C LEU A 14 37.01 -27.56 -32.60
N THR A 15 37.42 -28.82 -32.47
CA THR A 15 36.52 -29.93 -32.13
C THR A 15 36.12 -29.93 -30.65
N ASN A 16 36.97 -29.44 -29.74
CA ASN A 16 36.59 -29.29 -28.33
C ASN A 16 35.71 -28.06 -28.08
N VAL A 17 35.82 -26.99 -28.88
CA VAL A 17 34.92 -25.82 -28.78
C VAL A 17 33.47 -26.19 -29.16
N TRP A 18 33.27 -27.18 -30.04
CA TRP A 18 31.94 -27.73 -30.36
C TRP A 18 31.35 -28.66 -29.30
N ILE A 19 32.15 -29.15 -28.34
CA ILE A 19 31.69 -30.06 -27.27
C ILE A 19 31.20 -29.27 -26.04
N PHE A 20 31.36 -27.94 -26.02
CA PHE A 20 30.92 -27.07 -24.93
C PHE A 20 29.64 -26.29 -25.19
N SER A 21 28.96 -26.47 -26.34
CA SER A 21 27.53 -26.17 -26.41
C SER A 21 26.78 -27.42 -25.96
N GLN A 22 26.35 -27.48 -24.70
CA GLN A 22 25.29 -28.41 -24.33
C GLN A 22 24.04 -27.98 -25.09
N GLU A 23 23.77 -28.62 -26.23
CA GLU A 23 22.43 -28.54 -26.82
C GLU A 23 21.47 -29.15 -25.80
N LEU A 24 20.45 -28.38 -25.43
CA LEU A 24 19.39 -28.80 -24.50
C LEU A 24 18.75 -30.08 -25.04
N SER A 25 18.39 -31.02 -24.15
CA SER A 25 17.64 -32.20 -24.58
C SER A 25 16.25 -31.78 -25.07
N GLU A 26 15.64 -32.56 -25.97
CA GLU A 26 14.25 -32.31 -26.42
C GLU A 26 13.26 -32.33 -25.25
N SER A 27 13.52 -33.19 -24.26
CA SER A 27 12.75 -33.26 -23.00
C SER A 27 12.89 -31.96 -22.20
N GLU A 28 14.09 -31.41 -22.11
CA GLU A 28 14.35 -30.17 -21.39
C GLU A 28 13.74 -28.95 -22.08
N LEU A 29 13.84 -28.87 -23.41
CA LEU A 29 13.20 -27.81 -24.20
C LEU A 29 11.69 -27.80 -23.96
N ASN A 30 11.06 -28.97 -23.98
CA ASN A 30 9.63 -29.12 -23.70
C ASN A 30 9.28 -28.70 -22.26
N SER A 31 10.09 -29.07 -21.26
CA SER A 31 9.88 -28.61 -19.87
C SER A 31 9.92 -27.08 -19.76
N ARG A 32 10.84 -26.42 -20.47
CA ARG A 32 10.98 -24.95 -20.46
C ARG A 32 9.84 -24.26 -21.20
N GLU A 33 9.35 -24.84 -22.30
CA GLU A 33 8.17 -24.36 -23.03
C GLU A 33 6.93 -24.39 -22.12
N LEU A 34 6.67 -25.52 -21.47
CA LEU A 34 5.56 -25.67 -20.51
C LEU A 34 5.67 -24.71 -19.33
N PHE A 35 6.89 -24.42 -18.86
CA PHE A 35 7.12 -23.40 -17.84
C PHE A 35 6.79 -21.99 -18.35
N SER A 36 7.18 -21.67 -19.58
CA SER A 36 6.84 -20.41 -20.24
C SER A 36 5.33 -20.24 -20.39
N ASP A 37 4.64 -21.29 -20.84
CA ASP A 37 3.17 -21.32 -20.95
C ASP A 37 2.50 -21.10 -19.59
N SER A 38 3.04 -21.73 -18.54
CA SER A 38 2.57 -21.51 -17.17
C SER A 38 2.68 -20.05 -16.74
N LEU A 39 3.79 -19.38 -17.02
CA LEU A 39 3.97 -17.96 -16.71
C LEU A 39 2.98 -17.08 -17.49
N GLN A 40 2.79 -17.36 -18.78
CA GLN A 40 1.83 -16.64 -19.61
C GLN A 40 0.41 -16.76 -19.04
N LEU A 41 -0.02 -17.98 -18.72
CA LEU A 41 -1.34 -18.24 -18.14
C LEU A 41 -1.53 -17.53 -16.80
N LEU A 42 -0.49 -17.49 -15.95
CA LEU A 42 -0.55 -16.72 -14.70
C LEU A 42 -0.79 -15.22 -15.00
N PHE A 43 -0.06 -14.65 -15.96
CA PHE A 43 -0.22 -13.24 -16.31
C PHE A 43 -1.56 -12.92 -17.00
N GLU A 44 -2.19 -13.93 -17.60
CA GLU A 44 -3.55 -13.85 -18.14
C GLU A 44 -4.64 -14.07 -17.08
N GLY A 45 -4.27 -14.44 -15.84
CA GLY A 45 -5.19 -14.70 -14.73
C GLY A 45 -5.70 -16.14 -14.64
N GLU A 46 -5.28 -17.02 -15.54
CA GLU A 46 -5.68 -18.44 -15.63
C GLU A 46 -4.84 -19.30 -14.66
N LYS A 47 -5.01 -19.07 -13.36
CA LYS A 47 -4.16 -19.62 -12.28
C LYS A 47 -4.18 -21.16 -12.21
N TYR A 48 -5.33 -21.79 -12.44
CA TYR A 48 -5.44 -23.25 -12.38
C TYR A 48 -4.68 -23.90 -13.54
N GLU A 49 -4.89 -23.38 -14.74
CA GLU A 49 -4.23 -23.80 -15.98
C GLU A 49 -2.72 -23.57 -15.87
N ALA A 50 -2.29 -22.43 -15.35
CA ALA A 50 -0.89 -22.14 -15.03
C ALA A 50 -0.29 -23.22 -14.12
N ARG A 51 -1.01 -23.63 -13.06
CA ARG A 51 -0.55 -24.68 -12.14
C ARG A 51 -0.46 -26.05 -12.78
N VAL A 52 -1.39 -26.38 -13.69
CA VAL A 52 -1.36 -27.62 -14.46
C VAL A 52 -0.14 -27.66 -15.37
N GLN A 53 0.14 -26.58 -16.11
CA GLN A 53 1.32 -26.50 -16.99
C GLN A 53 2.63 -26.59 -16.19
N LEU A 54 2.70 -25.93 -15.02
CA LEU A 54 3.87 -26.04 -14.15
C LEU A 54 4.11 -27.48 -13.67
N ASN A 55 3.07 -28.22 -13.31
CA ASN A 55 3.22 -29.64 -12.94
C ASN A 55 3.79 -30.48 -14.09
N GLN A 56 3.36 -30.21 -15.32
CA GLN A 56 3.89 -30.90 -16.50
C GLN A 56 5.36 -30.53 -16.72
N ALA A 57 5.73 -29.26 -16.61
CA ALA A 57 7.11 -28.79 -16.68
C ALA A 57 8.01 -29.47 -15.62
N MET A 58 7.55 -29.54 -14.37
CA MET A 58 8.28 -30.15 -13.25
C MET A 58 8.44 -31.68 -13.38
N SER A 59 7.61 -32.34 -14.21
CA SER A 59 7.70 -33.78 -14.45
C SER A 59 8.74 -34.17 -15.51
N GLY A 60 9.20 -33.20 -16.31
CA GLY A 60 10.21 -33.40 -17.34
C GLY A 60 11.65 -33.25 -16.84
N GLU A 61 12.61 -33.21 -17.78
CA GLU A 61 14.00 -32.93 -17.43
C GLU A 61 14.17 -31.43 -17.11
N ILE A 62 14.74 -31.12 -15.95
CA ILE A 62 14.99 -29.75 -15.46
C ILE A 62 16.40 -29.65 -14.86
N TYR A 63 17.07 -28.51 -15.04
CA TYR A 63 18.36 -28.28 -14.41
C TYR A 63 18.22 -28.20 -12.90
N ILE A 64 19.20 -28.77 -12.19
CA ILE A 64 19.21 -28.80 -10.72
C ILE A 64 19.18 -27.39 -10.10
N THR A 65 19.71 -26.40 -10.82
CA THR A 65 19.72 -24.98 -10.41
C THR A 65 18.35 -24.30 -10.54
N ASP A 66 17.44 -24.86 -11.33
CA ASP A 66 16.09 -24.32 -11.53
C ASP A 66 15.05 -24.98 -10.63
N ILE A 67 15.33 -26.18 -10.09
CA ILE A 67 14.43 -26.90 -9.17
C ILE A 67 13.89 -26.00 -8.04
N PRO A 68 14.72 -25.22 -7.30
CA PRO A 68 14.20 -24.37 -6.21
C PRO A 68 13.29 -23.25 -6.72
N LYS A 69 13.58 -22.70 -7.91
CA LYS A 69 12.77 -21.67 -8.56
C LYS A 69 11.38 -22.21 -8.90
N LEU A 70 11.32 -23.43 -9.44
CA LEU A 70 10.06 -24.09 -9.80
C LEU A 70 9.22 -24.40 -8.56
N TRP A 71 9.84 -24.85 -7.46
CA TRP A 71 9.14 -25.05 -6.19
C TRP A 71 8.61 -23.75 -5.60
N TYR A 72 9.41 -22.69 -5.58
CA TYR A 72 8.97 -21.38 -5.12
C TYR A 72 7.79 -20.84 -5.95
N TYR A 73 7.88 -20.95 -7.28
CA TYR A 73 6.80 -20.59 -8.19
C TYR A 73 5.53 -21.42 -7.96
N ALA A 74 5.67 -22.73 -7.77
CA ALA A 74 4.57 -23.63 -7.45
C ALA A 74 3.87 -23.22 -6.15
N ALA A 75 4.64 -22.88 -5.11
CA ALA A 75 4.09 -22.39 -3.86
C ALA A 75 3.27 -21.10 -4.04
N LYS A 76 3.77 -20.12 -4.82
CA LYS A 76 3.02 -18.89 -5.11
C LYS A 76 1.68 -19.17 -5.80
N LEU A 77 1.67 -20.05 -6.82
CA LEU A 77 0.43 -20.47 -7.46
C LEU A 77 -0.50 -21.20 -6.49
N ASP A 78 0.03 -22.13 -5.69
CA ASP A 78 -0.76 -22.88 -4.73
C ASP A 78 -1.38 -21.95 -3.66
N LEU A 79 -0.70 -20.89 -3.22
CA LEU A 79 -1.29 -19.86 -2.35
C LEU A 79 -2.41 -19.08 -3.03
N GLN A 80 -2.26 -18.72 -4.30
CA GLN A 80 -3.33 -18.05 -5.07
C GLN A 80 -4.55 -18.96 -5.32
N LEU A 81 -4.39 -20.28 -5.20
CA LEU A 81 -5.45 -21.28 -5.33
C LEU A 81 -6.00 -21.76 -3.98
N GLY A 82 -5.52 -21.22 -2.85
CA GLY A 82 -5.94 -21.61 -1.50
C GLY A 82 -5.38 -22.96 -1.04
N MET A 83 -4.40 -23.53 -1.73
CA MET A 83 -3.75 -24.80 -1.40
C MET A 83 -2.60 -24.59 -0.40
N ILE A 84 -2.91 -24.09 0.79
CA ILE A 84 -1.92 -23.59 1.77
C ILE A 84 -0.92 -24.66 2.22
N ASP A 85 -1.38 -25.86 2.57
CA ASP A 85 -0.48 -26.93 3.04
C ASP A 85 0.50 -27.38 1.97
N LYS A 86 0.06 -27.41 0.72
CA LYS A 86 0.89 -27.75 -0.43
C LYS A 86 1.91 -26.65 -0.72
N ALA A 87 1.51 -25.38 -0.62
CA ALA A 87 2.43 -24.27 -0.74
C ALA A 87 3.53 -24.31 0.35
N ILE A 88 3.17 -24.64 1.60
CA ILE A 88 4.16 -24.83 2.68
C ILE A 88 5.14 -25.94 2.32
N GLN A 89 4.65 -27.10 1.86
CA GLN A 89 5.50 -28.21 1.44
C GLN A 89 6.46 -27.81 0.31
N ASP A 90 5.98 -27.07 -0.69
CA ASP A 90 6.79 -26.61 -1.82
C ASP A 90 7.86 -25.58 -1.36
N LEU A 91 7.54 -24.72 -0.39
CA LEU A 91 8.51 -23.79 0.21
C LEU A 91 9.58 -24.51 1.03
N GLU A 92 9.19 -25.50 1.84
CA GLU A 92 10.11 -26.35 2.58
C GLU A 92 11.04 -27.12 1.62
N ASN A 93 10.50 -27.64 0.51
CA ASN A 93 11.28 -28.29 -0.54
C ASN A 93 12.31 -27.34 -1.16
N SER A 94 11.94 -26.08 -1.43
CA SER A 94 12.86 -25.06 -1.93
C SER A 94 14.03 -24.81 -0.96
N LEU A 95 13.72 -24.71 0.34
CA LEU A 95 14.71 -24.47 1.40
C LEU A 95 15.71 -25.63 1.59
N LEU A 96 15.38 -26.86 1.17
CA LEU A 96 16.32 -27.98 1.18
C LEU A 96 17.54 -27.77 0.27
N PHE A 97 17.38 -26.96 -0.78
CA PHE A 97 18.46 -26.66 -1.73
C PHE A 97 19.27 -25.42 -1.34
N SER A 98 18.69 -24.52 -0.53
CA SER A 98 19.36 -23.34 0.02
C SER A 98 18.67 -22.89 1.30
N THR A 99 19.36 -22.96 2.44
CA THR A 99 18.86 -22.45 3.72
C THR A 99 18.82 -20.91 3.80
N VAL A 100 19.30 -20.22 2.77
CA VAL A 100 19.37 -18.74 2.69
C VAL A 100 18.39 -18.23 1.61
N ASN A 101 17.31 -18.97 1.36
CA ASN A 101 16.26 -18.54 0.44
C ASN A 101 15.33 -17.55 1.17
N GLU A 102 15.67 -16.26 1.11
CA GLU A 102 14.93 -15.19 1.79
C GLU A 102 13.50 -15.04 1.24
N GLU A 103 13.29 -15.29 -0.05
CA GLU A 103 11.96 -15.22 -0.65
C GLU A 103 11.01 -16.32 -0.11
N ALA A 104 11.52 -17.54 0.10
CA ALA A 104 10.77 -18.62 0.71
C ALA A 104 10.48 -18.36 2.19
N ASN A 105 11.47 -17.85 2.94
CA ASN A 105 11.28 -17.46 4.34
C ASN A 105 10.25 -16.33 4.48
N THR A 106 10.30 -15.33 3.61
CA THR A 106 9.33 -14.23 3.56
C THR A 106 7.91 -14.77 3.37
N LEU A 107 7.73 -15.70 2.44
CA LEU A 107 6.41 -16.25 2.13
C LEU A 107 5.89 -17.19 3.24
N LEU A 108 6.75 -17.99 3.86
CA LEU A 108 6.40 -18.79 5.04
C LEU A 108 5.98 -17.90 6.22
N ASN A 109 6.72 -16.83 6.47
CA ASN A 109 6.38 -15.86 7.51
C ASN A 109 5.05 -15.17 7.21
N PHE A 110 4.78 -14.79 5.97
CA PHE A 110 3.47 -14.28 5.55
C PHE A 110 2.34 -15.26 5.88
N ILE A 111 2.48 -16.54 5.49
CA ILE A 111 1.47 -17.58 5.80
C ILE A 111 1.24 -17.68 7.31
N ASN A 112 2.32 -17.69 8.10
CA ASN A 112 2.25 -17.76 9.56
C ASN A 112 1.61 -16.51 10.19
N SER A 113 1.91 -15.32 9.67
CA SER A 113 1.31 -14.06 10.10
C SER A 113 -0.19 -14.02 9.83
N ILE A 114 -0.66 -14.53 8.68
CA ILE A 114 -2.10 -14.61 8.40
C ILE A 114 -2.77 -15.70 9.25
N LYS A 115 -2.14 -16.87 9.44
CA LYS A 115 -2.66 -17.95 10.30
C LYS A 115 -2.87 -17.51 11.75
N ASN A 116 -1.97 -16.69 12.28
CA ASN A 116 -1.98 -16.22 13.66
C ASN A 116 -2.26 -14.71 13.76
N PHE A 117 -3.02 -14.17 12.80
CA PHE A 117 -3.25 -12.73 12.72
C PHE A 117 -3.90 -12.20 14.01
N SER A 118 -3.24 -11.23 14.63
CA SER A 118 -3.78 -10.46 15.73
C SER A 118 -3.13 -9.09 15.76
N LEU A 119 -3.93 -8.04 15.90
CA LEU A 119 -3.43 -6.67 16.06
C LEU A 119 -2.59 -6.52 17.33
N SER A 120 -2.86 -7.34 18.36
CA SER A 120 -2.06 -7.35 19.60
C SER A 120 -0.59 -7.71 19.38
N ASN A 121 -0.26 -8.33 18.25
CA ASN A 121 1.11 -8.73 17.94
C ASN A 121 2.03 -7.52 17.69
N TYR A 122 1.48 -6.34 17.37
CA TYR A 122 2.22 -5.18 16.87
C TYR A 122 2.43 -4.06 17.90
N ALA A 123 2.28 -4.33 19.20
CA ALA A 123 2.16 -3.29 20.23
C ALA A 123 3.30 -2.25 20.33
N THR A 124 4.53 -2.59 19.94
CA THR A 124 5.70 -1.69 20.01
C THR A 124 6.03 -1.10 18.64
N PRO A 125 5.74 0.20 18.40
CA PRO A 125 6.12 0.87 17.16
C PRO A 125 7.63 1.11 17.10
N VAL A 126 8.14 1.22 15.88
CA VAL A 126 9.50 1.60 15.54
C VAL A 126 9.45 2.60 14.38
N PHE A 127 10.41 3.53 14.31
CA PHE A 127 10.39 4.62 13.35
C PHE A 127 11.75 4.81 12.67
N LEU A 128 11.76 4.85 11.32
CA LEU A 128 12.98 5.08 10.53
C LEU A 128 12.93 6.37 9.71
N GLU A 129 13.99 7.17 9.77
CA GLU A 129 14.03 8.46 9.08
C GLU A 129 13.88 8.30 7.56
N ILE A 130 12.88 8.98 6.99
CA ILE A 130 12.70 9.13 5.55
C ILE A 130 13.28 10.46 5.09
N SER A 131 12.90 11.56 5.75
CA SER A 131 13.36 12.91 5.40
C SER A 131 12.93 13.96 6.42
N GLN A 132 13.69 15.06 6.47
CA GLN A 132 13.35 16.26 7.22
C GLN A 132 13.21 17.47 6.29
N THR A 133 12.13 18.24 6.48
CA THR A 133 11.86 19.49 5.76
C THR A 133 11.77 20.66 6.74
N ALA A 134 12.68 21.62 6.64
CA ALA A 134 12.63 22.86 7.41
C ALA A 134 11.81 23.94 6.69
N GLY A 135 11.03 24.71 7.46
CA GLY A 135 10.26 25.86 6.98
C GLY A 135 11.14 27.02 6.52
N VAL A 136 12.37 27.13 7.03
CA VAL A 136 13.38 28.07 6.54
C VAL A 136 14.64 27.30 6.11
N LYS A 137 15.08 27.51 4.86
CA LYS A 137 16.36 26.99 4.36
C LYS A 137 17.15 28.09 3.67
N ASP A 138 18.41 28.26 4.04
CA ASP A 138 19.32 29.26 3.47
C ASP A 138 18.75 30.70 3.49
N SER A 139 18.02 31.06 4.55
CA SER A 139 17.28 32.33 4.72
C SER A 139 16.06 32.50 3.80
N PHE A 140 15.65 31.46 3.07
CA PHE A 140 14.42 31.43 2.29
C PHE A 140 13.31 30.72 3.09
N GLU A 141 12.19 31.42 3.29
CA GLU A 141 11.00 30.87 3.93
C GLU A 141 10.21 30.03 2.91
N ARG A 142 10.09 28.74 3.19
CA ARG A 142 9.28 27.76 2.46
C ARG A 142 7.85 27.73 2.99
N PHE A 143 7.73 27.71 4.32
CA PHE A 143 6.50 27.84 5.08
C PHE A 143 6.83 28.35 6.49
N TYR A 144 5.85 28.98 7.13
CA TYR A 144 6.00 29.59 8.44
C TYR A 144 5.25 28.82 9.54
N ASN A 145 4.05 28.30 9.26
CA ASN A 145 3.25 27.56 10.25
C ASN A 145 2.59 26.33 9.60
N PRO A 146 3.13 25.11 9.76
CA PRO A 146 2.57 23.90 9.18
C PRO A 146 1.33 23.47 9.98
N VAL A 147 0.16 24.03 9.63
CA VAL A 147 -1.09 23.79 10.37
C VAL A 147 -1.57 22.36 10.22
N ASP A 148 -1.33 21.77 9.05
CA ASP A 148 -1.65 20.40 8.75
C ASP A 148 -0.79 19.90 7.57
N CYS A 149 -0.62 18.59 7.44
CA CYS A 149 0.21 17.98 6.40
C CYS A 149 -0.49 16.78 5.77
N GLU A 150 -0.08 16.43 4.56
CA GLU A 150 -0.58 15.26 3.84
C GLU A 150 0.52 14.64 2.97
N ILE A 151 0.49 13.32 2.78
CA ILE A 151 1.34 12.59 1.85
C ILE A 151 0.46 11.88 0.81
N ILE A 152 0.70 12.19 -0.46
CA ILE A 152 0.12 11.42 -1.56
C ILE A 152 1.10 11.36 -2.73
N ASN A 153 1.27 10.16 -3.30
CA ASN A 153 2.13 9.90 -4.45
C ASN A 153 3.58 10.37 -4.22
N SER A 154 4.08 10.12 -3.02
CA SER A 154 5.42 10.43 -2.54
C SER A 154 5.74 11.93 -2.59
N ASN A 155 4.70 12.76 -2.43
CA ASN A 155 4.83 14.19 -2.20
C ASN A 155 4.31 14.51 -0.80
N LEU A 156 5.07 15.29 -0.04
CA LEU A 156 4.61 15.95 1.16
C LEU A 156 3.97 17.29 0.79
N TYR A 157 2.74 17.49 1.25
CA TYR A 157 2.01 18.76 1.21
C TYR A 157 1.95 19.33 2.63
N VAL A 158 2.36 20.59 2.79
CA VAL A 158 2.37 21.31 4.05
C VAL A 158 1.46 22.52 3.92
N LEU A 159 0.35 22.51 4.65
CA LEU A 159 -0.63 23.60 4.65
C LEU A 159 -0.14 24.75 5.55
N ASP A 160 0.16 25.89 4.94
CA ASP A 160 0.48 27.14 5.64
C ASP A 160 -0.68 28.12 5.51
N SER A 161 -1.57 28.07 6.51
CA SER A 161 -2.77 28.92 6.52
C SER A 161 -2.46 30.40 6.70
N GLN A 162 -1.35 30.75 7.36
CA GLN A 162 -0.97 32.15 7.59
C GLN A 162 -0.49 32.82 6.30
N ASN A 163 0.26 32.08 5.48
CA ASN A 163 0.73 32.57 4.18
C ASN A 163 -0.24 32.29 3.03
N HIS A 164 -1.37 31.63 3.30
CA HIS A 164 -2.35 31.19 2.29
C HIS A 164 -1.67 30.41 1.14
N LEU A 165 -0.89 29.40 1.50
CA LEU A 165 -0.22 28.54 0.53
C LEU A 165 -0.15 27.09 1.01
N ILE A 166 0.12 26.19 0.08
CA ILE A 166 0.57 24.83 0.35
C ILE A 166 1.98 24.70 -0.18
N PHE A 167 2.93 24.36 0.67
CA PHE A 167 4.27 23.98 0.25
C PHE A 167 4.28 22.49 -0.11
N LYS A 168 4.87 22.15 -1.24
CA LYS A 168 4.95 20.78 -1.72
C LYS A 168 6.39 20.37 -2.00
N THR A 169 6.78 19.17 -1.58
CA THR A 169 8.10 18.59 -1.88
C THR A 169 8.05 17.07 -2.05
N ASN A 170 8.88 16.53 -2.95
CA ASN A 170 9.19 15.09 -3.05
C ASN A 170 10.65 14.78 -2.67
N ASN A 171 11.32 15.70 -1.97
CA ASN A 171 12.77 15.75 -1.68
C ASN A 171 13.69 16.14 -2.84
N TYR A 172 13.21 16.14 -4.09
CA TYR A 172 13.99 16.54 -5.27
C TYR A 172 13.52 17.87 -5.86
N GLU A 173 12.21 18.08 -5.85
CA GLU A 173 11.53 19.26 -6.37
C GLU A 173 10.70 19.92 -5.28
N GLU A 174 10.57 21.25 -5.35
CA GLU A 174 9.84 22.07 -4.40
C GLU A 174 8.93 23.04 -5.16
N THR A 175 7.67 23.13 -4.74
CA THR A 175 6.68 24.00 -5.37
C THR A 175 5.73 24.60 -4.33
N TRP A 176 5.00 25.65 -4.72
CA TRP A 176 4.02 26.33 -3.89
C TRP A 176 2.70 26.45 -4.64
N ILE A 177 1.62 26.01 -4.00
CA ILE A 177 0.25 26.17 -4.48
C ILE A 177 -0.36 27.34 -3.72
N ARG A 178 -0.89 28.33 -4.43
CA ARG A 178 -1.49 29.52 -3.80
C ARG A 178 -2.95 29.26 -3.43
N LEU A 179 -3.32 29.65 -2.21
CA LEU A 179 -4.68 29.56 -1.71
C LEU A 179 -5.39 30.91 -1.78
N ASP A 180 -6.72 30.86 -1.77
CA ASP A 180 -7.57 32.05 -1.73
C ASP A 180 -7.43 32.77 -0.38
N LYS A 181 -6.99 34.04 -0.41
CA LYS A 181 -6.82 34.89 0.79
C LYS A 181 -8.14 35.25 1.48
N GLY A 182 -9.28 35.07 0.80
CA GLY A 182 -10.60 35.27 1.36
C GLY A 182 -11.12 34.08 2.17
N LYS A 183 -10.31 33.01 2.32
CA LYS A 183 -10.67 31.76 3.01
C LYS A 183 -9.56 31.38 3.98
N ASN A 184 -9.96 30.80 5.11
CA ASN A 184 -9.03 30.26 6.10
C ASN A 184 -9.11 28.74 6.04
N TYR A 185 -8.03 28.12 5.54
CA TYR A 185 -7.90 26.68 5.42
C TYR A 185 -7.29 26.11 6.70
N TYR A 186 -7.85 25.01 7.21
CA TYR A 186 -7.52 24.46 8.52
C TYR A 186 -7.03 23.02 8.49
N SER A 187 -7.39 22.27 7.45
CA SER A 187 -7.09 20.84 7.32
C SER A 187 -6.82 20.49 5.87
N ILE A 188 -5.97 19.49 5.67
CA ILE A 188 -5.62 18.89 4.39
C ILE A 188 -5.69 17.37 4.54
N ASN A 189 -6.41 16.71 3.65
CA ASN A 189 -6.45 15.25 3.60
C ASN A 189 -6.52 14.76 2.14
N ALA A 190 -6.26 13.50 1.83
CA ALA A 190 -6.23 13.00 0.46
C ALA A 190 -7.05 11.72 0.25
N ASP A 191 -7.74 11.66 -0.89
CA ASP A 191 -8.32 10.43 -1.40
C ASP A 191 -7.36 9.85 -2.43
N GLU A 192 -6.71 8.76 -2.02
CA GLU A 192 -5.76 8.04 -2.86
C GLU A 192 -6.41 7.62 -4.17
N ASN A 193 -7.59 7.00 -4.11
CA ASN A 193 -8.23 6.36 -5.25
C ASN A 193 -8.77 7.39 -6.27
N LEU A 194 -9.03 8.63 -5.87
CA LEU A 194 -9.37 9.73 -6.78
C LEU A 194 -8.17 10.58 -7.19
N ASN A 195 -6.99 10.37 -6.60
CA ASN A 195 -5.83 11.25 -6.73
C ASN A 195 -6.18 12.70 -6.36
N ARG A 196 -6.97 12.90 -5.30
CA ARG A 196 -7.49 14.21 -4.89
C ARG A 196 -6.99 14.59 -3.52
N VAL A 197 -6.60 15.86 -3.38
CA VAL A 197 -6.29 16.49 -2.10
C VAL A 197 -7.43 17.42 -1.75
N TYR A 198 -8.01 17.25 -0.57
CA TYR A 198 -9.11 18.04 -0.03
C TYR A 198 -8.60 19.05 1.00
N LEU A 199 -9.28 20.19 1.07
CA LEU A 199 -8.97 21.29 1.96
C LEU A 199 -10.24 21.70 2.71
N GLY A 200 -10.22 21.53 4.04
CA GLY A 200 -11.26 22.04 4.93
C GLY A 200 -11.00 23.51 5.29
N SER A 201 -12.06 24.32 5.33
CA SER A 201 -11.96 25.76 5.59
C SER A 201 -13.11 26.31 6.43
N ASP A 202 -13.08 27.62 6.67
CA ASP A 202 -14.17 28.37 7.29
C ASP A 202 -15.46 28.48 6.45
N LYS A 203 -15.39 28.19 5.14
CA LYS A 203 -16.52 28.35 4.21
C LYS A 203 -17.05 27.05 3.63
N GLY A 204 -16.27 25.99 3.69
CA GLY A 204 -16.60 24.71 3.07
C GLY A 204 -15.37 23.87 2.76
N ILE A 205 -15.55 22.95 1.82
CA ILE A 205 -14.54 21.98 1.38
C ILE A 205 -14.19 22.24 -0.08
N TYR A 206 -12.89 22.23 -0.36
CA TYR A 206 -12.32 22.43 -1.68
C TYR A 206 -11.40 21.27 -2.01
N TYR A 207 -11.07 21.06 -3.28
CA TYR A 207 -10.11 20.04 -3.66
C TYR A 207 -9.32 20.41 -4.92
N PHE A 208 -8.22 19.71 -5.14
CA PHE A 208 -7.47 19.70 -6.39
C PHE A 208 -6.92 18.29 -6.65
N GLU A 209 -6.57 17.96 -7.90
CA GLU A 209 -5.88 16.69 -8.17
C GLU A 209 -4.38 16.82 -7.89
N SER A 210 -3.79 15.82 -7.23
CA SER A 210 -2.35 15.78 -6.93
C SER A 210 -1.54 15.49 -8.18
N TYR A 211 -0.43 16.22 -8.39
CA TYR A 211 0.53 15.92 -9.46
C TYR A 211 1.75 15.17 -8.90
N SER A 212 2.25 14.19 -9.63
CA SER A 212 3.56 13.61 -9.35
C SER A 212 4.19 13.11 -10.65
N PRO A 213 5.50 13.30 -10.89
CA PRO A 213 6.14 12.82 -12.11
C PRO A 213 6.16 11.29 -12.23
N ILE A 214 5.97 10.59 -11.11
CA ILE A 214 5.86 9.12 -11.06
C ILE A 214 4.43 8.62 -11.33
N VAL A 215 3.44 9.51 -11.47
CA VAL A 215 2.03 9.12 -11.63
C VAL A 215 1.63 9.08 -13.10
N ARG A 216 0.98 7.99 -13.49
CA ARG A 216 0.26 7.81 -14.76
C ARG A 216 -1.23 7.62 -14.45
N LYS A 217 -2.13 8.15 -15.29
CA LYS A 217 -3.59 8.04 -15.12
C LYS A 217 -4.22 7.42 -16.35
N GLU A 218 -4.98 6.35 -16.16
CA GLU A 218 -5.73 5.72 -17.24
C GLU A 218 -6.98 6.56 -17.59
N ILE A 219 -7.24 6.70 -18.88
CA ILE A 219 -8.44 7.33 -19.41
C ILE A 219 -9.10 6.41 -20.43
N LYS A 220 -10.43 6.40 -20.44
CA LYS A 220 -11.20 5.61 -21.40
C LYS A 220 -11.56 6.47 -22.60
N THR A 221 -10.94 6.18 -23.75
CA THR A 221 -11.18 6.89 -25.02
C THR A 221 -11.75 5.90 -26.04
N ASN A 222 -12.96 6.11 -26.57
CA ASN A 222 -13.54 5.25 -27.63
C ASN A 222 -13.49 3.74 -27.34
N SER A 223 -13.71 3.34 -26.09
CA SER A 223 -13.64 1.95 -25.59
C SER A 223 -12.24 1.33 -25.44
N THR A 224 -11.17 2.07 -25.72
CA THR A 224 -9.79 1.70 -25.35
C THR A 224 -9.35 2.45 -24.10
N VAL A 225 -8.50 1.82 -23.29
CA VAL A 225 -7.87 2.45 -22.13
C VAL A 225 -6.49 2.93 -22.55
N GLU A 226 -6.20 4.21 -22.31
CA GLU A 226 -4.90 4.83 -22.59
C GLU A 226 -4.34 5.41 -21.30
N SER A 227 -3.05 5.22 -21.04
CA SER A 227 -2.37 5.87 -19.91
C SER A 227 -1.84 7.23 -20.32
N THR A 228 -2.12 8.25 -19.51
CA THR A 228 -1.67 9.63 -19.71
C THR A 228 -0.83 10.11 -18.54
N VAL A 229 0.08 11.04 -18.80
CA VAL A 229 0.89 11.70 -17.76
C VAL A 229 0.17 12.98 -17.33
N LEU A 230 0.05 13.19 -16.03
CA LEU A 230 -0.52 14.42 -15.48
C LEU A 230 0.44 15.61 -15.70
N THR A 231 -0.09 16.82 -15.79
CA THR A 231 0.76 18.04 -15.80
C THR A 231 0.63 18.77 -14.47
N ASN A 232 1.68 19.49 -14.08
CA ASN A 232 1.71 20.21 -12.81
C ASN A 232 0.69 21.36 -12.71
N GLU A 233 0.12 21.82 -13.83
CA GLU A 233 -0.89 22.88 -13.82
C GLU A 233 -2.19 22.44 -13.15
N ILE A 234 -2.45 21.15 -13.03
CA ILE A 234 -3.67 20.58 -12.43
C ILE A 234 -3.83 21.00 -10.96
N GLU A 235 -2.73 21.18 -10.24
CA GLU A 235 -2.75 21.54 -8.81
C GLU A 235 -3.16 23.00 -8.57
N ASN A 236 -3.12 23.84 -9.60
CA ASN A 236 -3.58 25.22 -9.51
C ASN A 236 -5.10 25.36 -9.72
N GLN A 237 -5.79 24.25 -9.98
CA GLN A 237 -7.23 24.21 -10.24
C GLN A 237 -7.97 23.76 -8.98
N ILE A 238 -8.08 24.66 -8.01
CA ILE A 238 -8.83 24.39 -6.77
C ILE A 238 -10.32 24.53 -7.05
N GLU A 239 -11.05 23.43 -6.91
CA GLU A 239 -12.49 23.33 -7.12
C GLU A 239 -13.25 23.33 -5.80
N VAL A 240 -14.53 23.71 -5.87
CA VAL A 240 -15.44 23.69 -4.72
C VAL A 240 -16.11 22.33 -4.67
N LEU A 241 -15.99 21.61 -3.55
CA LEU A 241 -16.79 20.41 -3.29
C LEU A 241 -18.16 20.81 -2.72
N THR A 242 -18.14 21.59 -1.64
CA THR A 242 -19.34 22.07 -0.96
C THR A 242 -19.03 23.34 -0.17
N GLU A 243 -19.99 24.24 -0.06
CA GLU A 243 -19.87 25.53 0.64
C GLU A 243 -21.10 25.76 1.54
N GLY A 244 -20.94 26.65 2.52
CA GLY A 244 -22.02 27.13 3.38
C GLY A 244 -21.85 26.81 4.87
N PHE A 245 -20.79 26.10 5.24
CA PHE A 245 -20.44 25.79 6.63
C PHE A 245 -18.94 25.58 6.79
N PRO A 246 -18.35 25.87 7.97
CA PRO A 246 -16.97 25.53 8.24
C PRO A 246 -16.82 24.01 8.41
N PHE A 247 -15.69 23.47 7.96
CA PHE A 247 -15.40 22.04 8.10
C PHE A 247 -13.91 21.79 8.31
N VAL A 248 -13.60 21.01 9.33
CA VAL A 248 -12.27 20.45 9.59
C VAL A 248 -12.33 18.98 9.19
N ILE A 249 -11.54 18.61 8.19
CA ILE A 249 -11.41 17.21 7.75
C ILE A 249 -10.45 16.55 8.73
N TYR A 250 -10.91 15.46 9.36
CA TYR A 250 -10.03 14.63 10.17
C TYR A 250 -9.42 13.53 9.31
N ASP A 251 -10.24 12.88 8.48
CA ASP A 251 -9.78 11.74 7.69
C ASP A 251 -10.67 11.48 6.46
N ILE A 252 -10.20 10.61 5.56
CA ILE A 252 -10.93 10.10 4.40
C ILE A 252 -10.81 8.58 4.36
N ASP A 253 -11.94 7.89 4.33
CA ASP A 253 -11.91 6.43 4.23
C ASP A 253 -11.76 5.90 2.79
N ASN A 254 -11.55 4.58 2.68
CA ASN A 254 -11.42 3.86 1.42
C ASN A 254 -12.66 3.96 0.49
N ALA A 255 -13.80 4.44 0.99
CA ALA A 255 -15.02 4.71 0.20
C ALA A 255 -15.15 6.20 -0.20
N GLY A 256 -14.09 6.98 -0.06
CA GLY A 256 -14.03 8.39 -0.44
C GLY A 256 -14.93 9.29 0.40
N ARG A 257 -15.27 8.85 1.62
CA ARG A 257 -16.09 9.63 2.55
C ARG A 257 -15.16 10.47 3.43
N LEU A 258 -15.32 11.78 3.35
CA LEU A 258 -14.64 12.74 4.21
C LEU A 258 -15.33 12.72 5.58
N VAL A 259 -14.56 12.38 6.62
CA VAL A 259 -15.01 12.36 8.02
C VAL A 259 -14.41 13.55 8.73
N GLY A 260 -15.26 14.35 9.38
CA GLY A 260 -14.78 15.57 10.01
C GLY A 260 -15.80 16.29 10.87
N TYR A 261 -15.43 17.49 11.29
CA TYR A 261 -16.13 18.27 12.30
C TYR A 261 -16.56 19.65 11.76
N ASP A 262 -17.83 19.97 11.94
CA ASP A 262 -18.38 21.32 11.79
C ASP A 262 -18.39 22.00 13.17
N PRO A 263 -17.42 22.90 13.44
CA PRO A 263 -17.30 23.55 14.74
C PRO A 263 -18.42 24.55 15.03
N TYR A 264 -19.13 25.04 14.00
CA TYR A 264 -20.20 26.01 14.20
C TYR A 264 -21.47 25.34 14.71
N ASN A 265 -21.81 24.19 14.14
CA ASN A 265 -22.98 23.42 14.55
C ASN A 265 -22.69 22.40 15.66
N ASN A 266 -21.41 22.18 15.99
CA ASN A 266 -20.92 21.14 16.89
C ASN A 266 -21.37 19.75 16.44
N GLU A 267 -21.05 19.43 15.18
CA GLU A 267 -21.52 18.22 14.49
C GLU A 267 -20.34 17.47 13.87
N ILE A 268 -20.28 16.15 14.08
CA ILE A 268 -19.48 15.27 13.23
C ILE A 268 -20.30 14.98 11.98
N LYS A 269 -19.69 15.15 10.80
CA LYS A 269 -20.34 14.88 9.51
C LYS A 269 -19.48 13.93 8.69
N ILE A 270 -20.17 13.10 7.91
CA ILE A 270 -19.60 12.25 6.87
C ILE A 270 -20.09 12.80 5.55
N ILE A 271 -19.17 13.28 4.72
CA ILE A 271 -19.46 13.95 3.44
C ILE A 271 -18.86 13.11 2.32
N GLY A 272 -19.66 12.79 1.31
CA GLY A 272 -19.21 12.01 0.18
C GLY A 272 -18.24 12.78 -0.73
N TYR A 273 -17.53 12.04 -1.59
CA TYR A 273 -16.63 12.61 -2.63
C TYR A 273 -17.32 13.59 -3.61
N ASN A 274 -18.65 13.61 -3.61
CA ASN A 274 -19.53 14.46 -4.42
C ASN A 274 -20.12 15.66 -3.64
N GLY A 275 -19.76 15.84 -2.36
CA GLY A 275 -20.23 16.90 -1.48
C GLY A 275 -21.56 16.62 -0.78
N GLU A 276 -22.16 15.45 -0.98
CA GLU A 276 -23.38 15.03 -0.29
C GLU A 276 -23.11 14.75 1.20
N ILE A 277 -23.95 15.26 2.09
CA ILE A 277 -23.89 14.91 3.52
C ILE A 277 -24.57 13.55 3.69
N LEU A 278 -23.76 12.50 3.86
CA LEU A 278 -24.23 11.12 4.00
C LEU A 278 -24.76 10.86 5.41
N GLN A 279 -24.11 11.46 6.42
CA GLN A 279 -24.44 11.26 7.82
C GLN A 279 -24.02 12.46 8.67
N GLN A 280 -24.74 12.69 9.76
CA GLN A 280 -24.38 13.73 10.74
C GLN A 280 -24.79 13.32 12.16
N LYS A 281 -23.96 13.71 13.13
CA LYS A 281 -24.22 13.57 14.57
C LYS A 281 -23.95 14.89 15.27
N LYS A 282 -24.97 15.42 15.94
CA LYS A 282 -24.82 16.59 16.80
C LYS A 282 -24.37 16.22 18.20
N PHE A 283 -23.43 17.00 18.72
CA PHE A 283 -22.91 16.88 20.07
C PHE A 283 -23.39 18.03 20.94
N ASP A 284 -23.48 17.76 22.25
CA ASP A 284 -23.80 18.79 23.24
C ASP A 284 -22.64 19.79 23.35
N HIS A 285 -22.95 21.05 23.64
CA HIS A 285 -21.95 22.12 23.78
C HIS A 285 -20.96 21.94 24.94
N SER A 286 -21.10 20.87 25.74
CA SER A 286 -20.10 20.44 26.72
C SER A 286 -18.90 19.76 26.10
N SER A 287 -18.98 19.36 24.83
CA SER A 287 -17.90 18.73 24.08
C SER A 287 -17.49 19.64 22.92
N THR A 288 -16.19 19.74 22.69
CA THR A 288 -15.57 20.47 21.59
C THR A 288 -14.30 19.73 21.21
N PHE A 289 -14.28 19.22 19.98
CA PHE A 289 -13.19 18.40 19.48
C PHE A 289 -12.09 19.28 18.88
N LEU A 290 -10.85 19.06 19.29
CA LEU A 290 -9.70 19.74 18.70
C LEU A 290 -9.23 19.04 17.44
N ASP A 291 -9.27 17.71 17.47
CA ASP A 291 -8.65 16.85 16.48
C ASP A 291 -9.30 15.47 16.49
N GLY A 292 -9.07 14.70 15.43
CA GLY A 292 -9.51 13.33 15.33
C GLY A 292 -8.79 12.55 14.26
N ALA A 293 -8.88 11.23 14.35
CA ALA A 293 -8.30 10.29 13.40
C ALA A 293 -9.22 9.09 13.23
N LEU A 294 -9.32 8.59 12.00
CA LEU A 294 -10.17 7.46 11.67
C LEU A 294 -9.32 6.19 11.63
N TRP A 295 -9.75 5.16 12.35
CA TRP A 295 -9.21 3.82 12.16
C TRP A 295 -10.37 2.87 11.92
N HIS A 296 -10.41 2.29 10.72
CA HIS A 296 -11.55 1.52 10.24
C HIS A 296 -12.84 2.38 10.29
N ASN A 297 -13.85 1.93 11.04
CA ASN A 297 -15.09 2.69 11.29
C ASN A 297 -15.12 3.36 12.68
N ASN A 298 -13.98 3.49 13.36
CA ASN A 298 -13.87 4.15 14.65
C ASN A 298 -13.17 5.50 14.47
N LEU A 299 -13.93 6.58 14.65
CA LEU A 299 -13.38 7.93 14.70
C LEU A 299 -13.00 8.26 16.14
N TYR A 300 -11.70 8.37 16.40
CA TYR A 300 -11.19 8.81 17.69
C TYR A 300 -11.15 10.33 17.71
N LEU A 301 -11.72 10.94 18.75
CA LEU A 301 -11.84 12.40 18.87
C LEU A 301 -11.27 12.88 20.19
N ILE A 302 -10.40 13.88 20.15
CA ILE A 302 -9.86 14.48 21.37
C ILE A 302 -10.72 15.67 21.81
N ASP A 303 -11.36 15.52 22.96
CA ASP A 303 -12.23 16.56 23.52
C ASP A 303 -11.44 17.51 24.42
N TYR A 304 -11.48 18.79 24.07
CA TYR A 304 -10.78 19.84 24.82
C TYR A 304 -11.30 20.00 26.24
N ALA A 305 -12.62 19.96 26.42
CA ALA A 305 -13.27 20.37 27.66
C ALA A 305 -13.14 19.31 28.77
N SER A 306 -13.23 18.04 28.41
CA SER A 306 -13.21 16.91 29.35
C SER A 306 -11.87 16.20 29.45
N SER A 307 -10.88 16.58 28.64
CA SER A 307 -9.58 15.88 28.49
C SER A 307 -9.81 14.38 28.33
N SER A 308 -10.52 13.99 27.28
CA SER A 308 -10.89 12.61 27.02
C SER A 308 -10.82 12.30 25.53
N VAL A 309 -10.57 11.04 25.20
CA VAL A 309 -10.71 10.52 23.84
C VAL A 309 -12.06 9.84 23.71
N PHE A 310 -12.87 10.30 22.77
CA PHE A 310 -14.15 9.69 22.42
C PHE A 310 -13.89 8.72 21.27
N ASN A 311 -14.37 7.47 21.39
CA ASN A 311 -14.45 6.57 20.25
C ASN A 311 -15.88 6.65 19.69
N PHE A 312 -16.01 7.21 18.49
CA PHE A 312 -17.25 7.34 17.75
C PHE A 312 -17.31 6.33 16.60
N ASP A 313 -18.23 5.38 16.69
CA ASP A 313 -18.47 4.37 15.64
C ASP A 313 -19.30 5.02 14.53
N ILE A 314 -18.67 5.24 13.38
CA ILE A 314 -19.31 5.93 12.25
C ILE A 314 -20.40 5.09 11.60
N LEU A 315 -20.32 3.75 11.66
CA LEU A 315 -21.39 2.88 11.16
C LEU A 315 -22.64 2.96 12.03
N LYS A 316 -22.46 2.95 13.37
CA LYS A 316 -23.59 3.00 14.32
C LYS A 316 -24.08 4.41 14.63
N ASN A 317 -23.31 5.44 14.24
CA ASN A 317 -23.61 6.84 14.55
C ASN A 317 -23.66 7.15 16.05
N GLU A 318 -22.81 6.50 16.85
CA GLU A 318 -22.80 6.63 18.31
C GLU A 318 -21.41 6.60 18.94
N VAL A 319 -21.29 7.18 20.14
CA VAL A 319 -20.06 7.09 20.94
C VAL A 319 -20.07 5.75 21.68
N VAL A 320 -19.14 4.86 21.33
CA VAL A 320 -19.04 3.52 21.90
C VAL A 320 -18.22 3.47 23.18
N ASN A 321 -17.23 4.35 23.30
CA ASN A 321 -16.37 4.44 24.48
C ASN A 321 -15.87 5.86 24.70
N THR A 322 -15.50 6.19 25.94
CA THR A 322 -14.82 7.43 26.28
C THR A 322 -13.72 7.12 27.28
N THR A 323 -12.47 7.35 26.86
CA THR A 323 -11.29 7.13 27.68
C THR A 323 -10.85 8.47 28.27
N LYS A 324 -10.89 8.57 29.59
CA LYS A 324 -10.43 9.78 30.29
C LYS A 324 -8.91 9.85 30.24
N LEU A 325 -8.38 11.01 29.85
CA LEU A 325 -6.96 11.26 29.83
C LEU A 325 -6.49 12.00 31.09
N PRO A 326 -5.18 11.93 31.41
CA PRO A 326 -4.55 12.85 32.35
C PRO A 326 -4.82 14.33 31.99
N ASN A 327 -4.75 15.22 32.98
CA ASN A 327 -4.97 16.64 32.72
C ASN A 327 -3.73 17.27 32.08
N LYS A 328 -3.70 17.32 30.74
CA LYS A 328 -2.65 17.89 29.90
C LYS A 328 -3.26 18.73 28.78
N THR A 329 -2.43 19.52 28.10
CA THR A 329 -2.81 20.31 26.94
C THR A 329 -2.52 19.50 25.68
N TYR A 330 -3.53 18.79 25.20
CA TYR A 330 -3.43 17.98 24.00
C TYR A 330 -3.48 18.82 22.72
N ILE A 331 -2.66 18.43 21.74
CA ILE A 331 -2.51 19.12 20.46
C ILE A 331 -3.16 18.33 19.33
N SER A 332 -2.85 17.03 19.25
CA SER A 332 -3.34 16.15 18.18
C SER A 332 -3.40 14.70 18.66
N LEU A 333 -4.10 13.86 17.91
CA LEU A 333 -4.02 12.41 18.03
C LEU A 333 -3.96 11.76 16.64
N ASP A 334 -3.41 10.55 16.58
CA ASP A 334 -3.56 9.68 15.41
C ASP A 334 -3.50 8.20 15.83
N VAL A 335 -3.71 7.27 14.91
CA VAL A 335 -3.83 5.84 15.18
C VAL A 335 -2.85 5.06 14.31
N LEU A 336 -2.04 4.22 14.96
CA LEU A 336 -1.15 3.28 14.28
C LEU A 336 -1.96 2.20 13.53
N PRO A 337 -1.39 1.55 12.49
CA PRO A 337 -2.06 0.52 11.70
C PRO A 337 -2.73 -0.61 12.51
N TRP A 338 -2.25 -0.88 13.73
CA TRP A 338 -2.78 -1.89 14.66
C TRP A 338 -3.63 -1.33 15.80
N ASN A 339 -4.28 -0.18 15.59
CA ASN A 339 -5.20 0.46 16.54
C ASN A 339 -4.58 0.91 17.87
N LYS A 340 -3.33 1.42 17.83
CA LYS A 340 -2.72 2.08 18.99
C LYS A 340 -2.74 3.58 18.77
N ILE A 341 -3.36 4.30 19.70
CA ILE A 341 -3.56 5.75 19.57
C ILE A 341 -2.30 6.46 20.05
N LEU A 342 -1.73 7.28 19.18
CA LEU A 342 -0.70 8.25 19.49
C LEU A 342 -1.36 9.57 19.89
N VAL A 343 -0.84 10.20 20.93
CA VAL A 343 -1.33 11.49 21.40
C VAL A 343 -0.15 12.45 21.54
N SER A 344 -0.29 13.66 21.00
CA SER A 344 0.67 14.74 21.22
C SER A 344 0.17 15.75 22.24
N SER A 345 1.05 16.19 23.16
CA SER A 345 0.75 17.18 24.19
C SER A 345 1.87 18.20 24.39
N VAL A 346 1.52 19.37 24.94
CA VAL A 346 2.48 20.44 25.28
C VAL A 346 3.35 20.07 26.47
N GLU A 347 2.93 19.16 27.33
CA GLU A 347 3.66 18.79 28.53
C GLU A 347 4.68 17.70 28.24
N ASP A 348 4.26 16.62 27.59
CA ASP A 348 5.03 15.37 27.49
C ASP A 348 5.31 14.93 26.05
N GLY A 349 5.01 15.76 25.06
CA GLY A 349 5.26 15.45 23.66
C GLY A 349 4.40 14.28 23.18
N ILE A 350 5.01 13.25 22.59
CA ILE A 350 4.28 12.13 21.98
C ILE A 350 4.24 10.91 22.92
N GLU A 351 3.02 10.43 23.18
CA GLU A 351 2.74 9.29 24.05
C GLU A 351 1.77 8.32 23.37
N ILE A 352 1.84 7.03 23.74
CA ILE A 352 0.89 6.00 23.35
C ILE A 352 -0.18 5.88 24.43
N LEU A 353 -1.45 5.89 24.01
CA LEU A 353 -2.59 5.63 24.89
C LEU A 353 -2.81 4.12 25.04
N GLU A 354 -2.71 3.66 26.28
CA GLU A 354 -3.02 2.28 26.65
C GLU A 354 -4.51 2.08 26.94
N GLU A 355 -4.94 0.81 26.91
CA GLU A 355 -6.34 0.43 27.16
C GLU A 355 -6.85 0.85 28.55
N ASP A 356 -5.96 0.94 29.54
CA ASP A 356 -6.30 1.37 30.91
C ASP A 356 -6.37 2.91 31.06
N GLY A 357 -6.20 3.65 29.96
CA GLY A 357 -6.20 5.11 29.91
C GLY A 357 -4.89 5.76 30.32
N LYS A 358 -3.83 4.99 30.58
CA LYS A 358 -2.50 5.55 30.82
C LYS A 358 -1.84 5.98 29.52
N LEU A 359 -0.97 6.98 29.64
CA LEU A 359 -0.12 7.45 28.56
C LEU A 359 1.32 7.03 28.86
N ASN A 360 1.94 6.33 27.91
CA ASN A 360 3.33 5.92 27.96
C ASN A 360 4.13 6.71 26.92
N PRO A 361 5.23 7.39 27.30
CA PRO A 361 6.11 8.02 26.34
C PRO A 361 6.66 7.02 25.32
N ILE A 362 6.84 7.47 24.08
CA ILE A 362 7.61 6.71 23.10
C ILE A 362 9.09 6.88 23.46
N ASP A 363 9.77 5.78 23.80
CA ASP A 363 11.18 5.76 24.22
C ASP A 363 12.17 6.04 23.06
N ASP A 364 11.69 6.09 21.81
CA ASP A 364 12.52 6.32 20.64
C ASP A 364 12.83 7.81 20.42
N SER A 365 14.11 8.14 20.27
CA SER A 365 14.52 9.46 19.86
C SER A 365 14.39 9.61 18.34
N PHE A 366 13.41 10.40 17.86
CA PHE A 366 13.31 10.79 16.45
C PHE A 366 14.51 11.65 16.06
N ASN A 367 15.49 11.10 15.33
CA ASN A 367 16.69 11.81 14.85
C ASN A 367 17.45 12.57 15.94
N GLY A 368 17.58 11.95 17.12
CA GLY A 368 18.24 12.55 18.28
C GLY A 368 17.41 13.63 19.00
N LYS A 369 16.16 13.87 18.58
CA LYS A 369 15.18 14.67 19.31
C LYS A 369 14.43 13.78 20.30
N ASN A 370 14.35 14.24 21.54
CA ASN A 370 13.59 13.56 22.57
C ASN A 370 12.10 13.77 22.30
N THR A 371 11.34 12.69 22.10
CA THR A 371 9.87 12.67 21.95
C THR A 371 9.16 13.54 22.99
N SER A 372 9.67 13.55 24.23
CA SER A 372 9.12 14.36 25.33
C SER A 372 9.19 15.87 25.12
N GLN A 373 10.05 16.33 24.20
CA GLN A 373 10.24 17.74 23.85
C GLN A 373 9.52 18.14 22.56
N PHE A 374 8.91 17.20 21.85
CA PHE A 374 8.16 17.51 20.62
C PHE A 374 6.91 18.34 20.95
N ARG A 375 6.68 19.41 20.20
CA ARG A 375 5.51 20.29 20.35
C ARG A 375 4.89 20.50 18.98
N GLY A 376 3.91 19.66 18.65
CA GLY A 376 3.39 19.68 17.30
C GLY A 376 2.28 18.69 17.05
N LYS A 377 1.96 18.50 15.78
CA LYS A 377 0.97 17.51 15.34
C LYS A 377 1.65 16.22 14.91
N VAL A 378 1.04 15.11 15.28
CA VAL A 378 1.31 13.78 14.72
C VAL A 378 0.24 13.47 13.68
N LYS A 379 0.65 12.91 12.55
CA LYS A 379 -0.26 12.36 11.55
C LYS A 379 0.32 11.09 10.92
N ILE A 380 -0.46 10.08 10.62
CA ILE A 380 -0.02 8.81 10.03
C ILE A 380 -0.72 8.65 8.69
N GLU A 381 0.07 8.57 7.62
CA GLU A 381 -0.44 8.43 6.25
C GLU A 381 0.44 7.47 5.48
N ASN A 382 -0.16 6.48 4.81
CA ASN A 382 0.54 5.64 3.83
C ASN A 382 1.83 4.97 4.36
N GLY A 383 1.76 4.47 5.59
CA GLY A 383 2.86 3.86 6.33
C GLY A 383 3.95 4.84 6.79
N VAL A 384 3.66 6.14 6.83
CA VAL A 384 4.59 7.21 7.24
C VAL A 384 4.00 8.02 8.39
N LEU A 385 4.75 8.15 9.47
CA LEU A 385 4.49 9.12 10.53
C LEU A 385 5.03 10.49 10.11
N ILE A 386 4.13 11.47 10.06
CA ILE A 386 4.39 12.88 9.82
C ILE A 386 4.39 13.61 11.15
N LEU A 387 5.53 14.23 11.49
CA LEU A 387 5.67 15.07 12.69
C LEU A 387 5.79 16.52 12.28
N SER A 388 4.73 17.30 12.49
CA SER A 388 4.71 18.74 12.22
C SER A 388 5.11 19.50 13.48
N ASP A 389 6.38 19.85 13.58
CA ASP A 389 6.95 20.59 14.70
C ASP A 389 6.62 22.08 14.60
N LEU A 390 5.76 22.55 15.50
CA LEU A 390 5.26 23.92 15.51
C LEU A 390 6.21 24.90 16.22
N GLU A 391 7.18 24.39 16.99
CA GLU A 391 8.18 25.24 17.66
C GLU A 391 9.35 25.56 16.73
N ASP A 392 9.83 24.54 16.01
CA ASP A 392 10.97 24.65 15.10
C ASP A 392 10.57 24.95 13.64
N ASN A 393 9.27 24.96 13.32
CA ASN A 393 8.73 25.05 11.96
C ASN A 393 9.35 24.00 11.03
N LYS A 394 9.30 22.73 11.42
CA LYS A 394 9.87 21.60 10.66
C LYS A 394 8.83 20.50 10.50
N VAL A 395 8.95 19.74 9.43
CA VAL A 395 8.20 18.52 9.20
C VAL A 395 9.17 17.37 9.07
N TYR A 396 8.97 16.31 9.86
CA TYR A 396 9.74 15.08 9.80
C TYR A 396 8.86 13.96 9.25
N LEU A 397 9.44 13.14 8.38
CA LEU A 397 8.80 11.96 7.83
C LEU A 397 9.57 10.73 8.31
N GLU A 398 8.85 9.82 8.95
CA GLU A 398 9.39 8.61 9.57
C GLU A 398 8.61 7.39 9.07
N ARG A 399 9.29 6.34 8.62
CA ARG A 399 8.67 5.06 8.27
C ARG A 399 8.21 4.37 9.53
N ILE A 400 6.95 3.92 9.56
CA ILE A 400 6.42 3.13 10.67
C ILE A 400 6.82 1.66 10.48
N ASP A 401 7.27 1.01 11.54
CA ASP A 401 7.45 -0.44 11.63
C ASP A 401 7.10 -0.95 13.04
N SER A 402 7.28 -2.25 13.29
CA SER A 402 7.10 -2.88 14.59
C SER A 402 8.23 -3.86 14.92
N ASN A 403 8.71 -3.84 16.16
CA ASN A 403 9.77 -4.72 16.65
C ASN A 403 9.22 -6.09 17.08
N THR A 404 8.64 -6.84 16.14
CA THR A 404 7.90 -8.09 16.41
C THR A 404 8.32 -9.18 15.43
N GLU A 405 7.95 -10.44 15.62
CA GLU A 405 8.26 -11.46 14.59
C GLU A 405 7.32 -11.37 13.38
N SER A 406 6.13 -10.79 13.54
CA SER A 406 5.17 -10.64 12.45
C SER A 406 5.55 -9.47 11.54
N ASN A 407 5.26 -9.60 10.24
CA ASN A 407 5.55 -8.54 9.28
C ASN A 407 4.40 -7.54 9.25
N LEU A 408 4.71 -6.26 9.53
CA LEU A 408 3.73 -5.18 9.42
C LEU A 408 3.31 -4.95 7.95
N TYR A 409 4.23 -5.19 7.02
CA TYR A 409 4.02 -4.98 5.59
C TYR A 409 3.87 -6.29 4.84
N ILE A 410 3.01 -6.28 3.84
CA ILE A 410 2.84 -7.35 2.86
C ILE A 410 3.47 -6.89 1.54
N LEU A 411 4.59 -7.50 1.17
CA LEU A 411 5.20 -7.35 -0.16
C LEU A 411 4.68 -8.44 -1.08
N ASN A 412 4.00 -8.05 -2.15
CA ASN A 412 3.49 -8.96 -3.17
C ASN A 412 3.92 -8.50 -4.57
N LEU A 413 4.75 -9.29 -5.22
CA LEU A 413 5.11 -9.19 -6.63
C LEU A 413 4.23 -10.19 -7.40
N TYR A 414 3.16 -9.68 -8.03
CA TYR A 414 2.07 -10.51 -8.57
C TYR A 414 1.89 -10.37 -10.08
N GLY A 415 2.70 -9.53 -10.74
CA GLY A 415 2.76 -9.48 -12.20
C GLY A 415 4.17 -9.19 -12.68
N LEU A 416 4.53 -9.78 -13.81
CA LEU A 416 5.80 -9.56 -14.47
C LEU A 416 5.58 -9.62 -15.98
N LYS A 417 6.16 -8.69 -16.72
CA LYS A 417 6.19 -8.72 -18.19
C LYS A 417 7.61 -8.47 -18.68
N TYR A 418 8.08 -9.31 -19.59
CA TYR A 418 9.33 -9.11 -20.30
C TYR A 418 9.04 -8.76 -21.77
N SER A 419 9.48 -7.59 -22.23
CA SER A 419 9.46 -7.20 -23.64
C SER A 419 10.82 -7.56 -24.26
N LYS A 420 10.84 -8.54 -25.17
CA LYS A 420 12.05 -8.95 -25.89
C LYS A 420 12.60 -7.85 -26.80
N ASN A 421 11.70 -7.11 -27.46
CA ASN A 421 12.04 -6.06 -28.42
C ASN A 421 12.73 -4.87 -27.72
N ASP A 422 12.19 -4.45 -26.57
CA ASP A 422 12.71 -3.32 -25.80
C ASP A 422 13.75 -3.74 -24.76
N ARG A 423 13.84 -5.05 -24.50
CA ARG A 423 14.63 -5.67 -23.42
C ARG A 423 14.27 -5.09 -22.05
N THR A 424 12.99 -4.79 -21.87
CA THR A 424 12.47 -4.18 -20.65
C THR A 424 11.74 -5.23 -19.82
N VAL A 425 12.03 -5.26 -18.53
CA VAL A 425 11.25 -6.01 -17.54
C VAL A 425 10.39 -5.01 -16.79
N THR A 426 9.09 -5.28 -16.73
CA THR A 426 8.10 -4.53 -15.97
C THR A 426 7.55 -5.43 -14.89
N LEU A 427 7.74 -5.05 -13.63
CA LEU A 427 7.22 -5.72 -12.45
C LEU A 427 6.00 -4.95 -11.94
N LYS A 428 4.98 -5.68 -11.49
CA LYS A 428 3.79 -5.15 -10.85
C LYS A 428 3.78 -5.59 -9.39
N ILE A 429 3.81 -4.61 -8.49
CA ILE A 429 4.01 -4.84 -7.05
C ILE A 429 2.91 -4.17 -6.22
N ASN A 430 2.69 -4.74 -5.04
CA ASN A 430 1.85 -4.18 -4.00
C ASN A 430 2.61 -4.25 -2.68
N VAL A 431 2.69 -3.11 -1.97
CA VAL A 431 3.28 -3.01 -0.64
C VAL A 431 2.32 -2.23 0.24
N ASN A 432 1.58 -2.97 1.06
CA ASN A 432 0.60 -2.39 1.98
C ASN A 432 0.93 -2.81 3.40
N ASP A 433 0.52 -2.02 4.38
CA ASP A 433 0.52 -2.46 5.77
C ASP A 433 -0.69 -3.37 6.09
N ILE A 434 -0.76 -3.84 7.33
CA ILE A 434 -1.88 -4.66 7.84
C ILE A 434 -3.21 -3.91 7.96
N SER A 435 -3.26 -2.58 7.81
CA SER A 435 -4.52 -1.83 7.68
C SER A 435 -4.96 -1.68 6.23
N GLY A 436 -4.13 -2.10 5.28
CA GLY A 436 -4.38 -2.02 3.84
C GLY A 436 -3.88 -0.74 3.18
N GLU A 437 -3.23 0.13 3.94
CA GLU A 437 -2.69 1.40 3.45
C GLU A 437 -1.44 1.18 2.63
N LYS A 438 -1.35 1.88 1.50
CA LYS A 438 -0.28 1.66 0.53
C LYS A 438 0.97 2.45 0.92
N MET A 439 2.13 1.81 0.87
CA MET A 439 3.38 2.44 1.28
C MET A 439 3.79 3.59 0.35
N ASP A 440 3.92 4.80 0.88
CA ASP A 440 4.48 5.94 0.13
C ASP A 440 6.01 6.05 0.30
N PHE A 441 6.71 6.77 -0.58
CA PHE A 441 8.18 6.84 -0.62
C PHE A 441 8.88 5.47 -0.76
N LEU A 442 8.20 4.50 -1.38
CA LEU A 442 8.66 3.11 -1.53
C LEU A 442 10.09 3.00 -2.08
N THR A 443 10.48 3.86 -3.03
CA THR A 443 11.80 3.85 -3.67
C THR A 443 12.98 4.06 -2.71
N LYS A 444 12.74 4.59 -1.51
CA LYS A 444 13.77 4.73 -0.46
C LYS A 444 14.00 3.44 0.31
N ASN A 445 13.03 2.52 0.28
CA ASN A 445 13.05 1.27 1.03
C ASN A 445 13.25 0.04 0.15
N ILE A 446 13.31 0.15 -1.19
CA ILE A 446 13.43 -1.03 -2.06
C ILE A 446 14.73 -1.09 -2.86
N TYR A 447 15.15 -2.31 -3.17
CA TYR A 447 16.08 -2.59 -4.27
C TYR A 447 15.57 -3.76 -5.10
N VAL A 448 16.00 -3.80 -6.36
CA VAL A 448 15.57 -4.81 -7.34
C VAL A 448 16.78 -5.64 -7.74
N MET A 449 16.60 -6.96 -7.77
CA MET A 449 17.58 -7.90 -8.27
C MET A 449 17.04 -8.63 -9.50
N ASP A 450 17.90 -8.81 -10.49
CA ASP A 450 17.63 -9.66 -11.64
C ASP A 450 18.79 -10.63 -11.81
N SER A 451 18.46 -11.92 -11.91
CA SER A 451 19.44 -12.98 -12.19
C SER A 451 20.69 -12.95 -11.28
N GLY A 452 20.50 -12.55 -10.01
CA GLY A 452 21.55 -12.47 -8.98
C GLY A 452 22.29 -11.14 -8.87
N GLY A 453 21.98 -10.14 -9.71
CA GLY A 453 22.59 -8.81 -9.68
C GLY A 453 21.59 -7.69 -9.38
N ARG A 454 22.02 -6.63 -8.69
CA ARG A 454 21.19 -5.44 -8.50
C ARG A 454 21.04 -4.68 -9.82
N VAL A 455 19.83 -4.21 -10.11
CA VAL A 455 19.52 -3.43 -11.31
C VAL A 455 19.01 -2.04 -10.96
N PRO A 456 19.40 -0.98 -11.71
CA PRO A 456 18.75 0.31 -11.61
C PRO A 456 17.34 0.22 -12.22
N PHE A 457 16.38 0.87 -11.60
CA PHE A 457 14.98 0.79 -12.01
C PHE A 457 14.31 2.17 -11.99
N ASN A 458 13.22 2.28 -12.75
CA ASN A 458 12.27 3.37 -12.67
C ASN A 458 11.03 2.87 -11.94
N TYR A 459 10.51 3.67 -11.02
CA TYR A 459 9.25 3.42 -10.33
C TYR A 459 8.18 4.36 -10.86
N HIS A 460 6.98 3.84 -11.08
CA HIS A 460 5.81 4.64 -11.37
C HIS A 460 4.54 4.01 -10.79
N ARG A 461 3.56 4.85 -10.47
CA ARG A 461 2.23 4.47 -10.00
C ARG A 461 1.22 4.78 -11.09
N THR A 462 0.40 3.79 -11.44
CA THR A 462 -0.68 3.96 -12.40
C THR A 462 -2.01 3.95 -11.66
N TYR A 463 -2.78 5.03 -11.81
CA TYR A 463 -4.19 5.06 -11.47
C TYR A 463 -4.98 4.32 -12.52
N SER A 464 -5.26 3.04 -12.26
CA SER A 464 -5.90 2.13 -13.20
C SER A 464 -7.41 2.09 -13.02
N ILE A 465 -8.13 2.03 -14.14
CA ILE A 465 -9.57 1.80 -14.17
C ILE A 465 -9.81 0.32 -13.89
N SER A 466 -10.25 -0.01 -12.68
CA SER A 466 -10.48 -1.39 -12.27
C SER A 466 -11.93 -1.85 -12.46
N ASP A 467 -12.09 -3.14 -12.70
CA ASP A 467 -13.40 -3.79 -12.72
C ASP A 467 -14.01 -3.81 -11.32
N THR A 468 -15.33 -3.63 -11.27
CA THR A 468 -16.11 -3.78 -10.03
C THR A 468 -17.03 -4.99 -10.17
N TYR A 469 -16.87 -5.95 -9.26
CA TYR A 469 -17.72 -7.13 -9.17
C TYR A 469 -18.61 -7.06 -7.93
N GLU A 470 -19.77 -7.69 -8.01
CA GLU A 470 -20.76 -7.74 -6.94
C GLU A 470 -21.12 -9.20 -6.68
N TYR A 471 -20.99 -9.65 -5.43
CA TYR A 471 -21.23 -11.03 -5.02
C TYR A 471 -21.92 -11.12 -3.66
N GLU A 472 -22.67 -12.19 -3.42
CA GLU A 472 -22.98 -12.57 -2.04
C GLU A 472 -21.71 -13.05 -1.33
N ILE A 473 -21.52 -12.65 -0.06
CA ILE A 473 -20.26 -12.85 0.66
C ILE A 473 -19.84 -14.32 0.75
N ASN A 474 -20.79 -15.24 0.93
CA ASN A 474 -20.50 -16.66 1.03
C ASN A 474 -20.15 -17.26 -0.33
N ASP A 475 -20.81 -16.82 -1.41
CA ASP A 475 -20.52 -17.28 -2.78
C ASP A 475 -19.12 -16.84 -3.23
N LEU A 476 -18.72 -15.62 -2.85
CA LEU A 476 -17.38 -15.10 -3.09
C LEU A 476 -16.32 -16.10 -2.61
N PHE A 477 -16.34 -16.44 -1.33
CA PHE A 477 -15.31 -17.28 -0.70
C PHE A 477 -15.45 -18.78 -0.99
N GLN A 478 -16.61 -19.24 -1.47
CA GLN A 478 -16.80 -20.65 -1.84
C GLN A 478 -16.40 -20.94 -3.29
N VAL A 479 -16.61 -20.00 -4.21
CA VAL A 479 -16.50 -20.27 -5.65
C VAL A 479 -15.63 -19.25 -6.37
N HIS A 480 -15.77 -17.96 -6.06
CA HIS A 480 -15.28 -16.91 -6.96
C HIS A 480 -13.87 -16.41 -6.66
N VAL A 481 -13.36 -16.53 -5.43
CA VAL A 481 -12.01 -16.01 -5.07
C VAL A 481 -10.91 -16.39 -6.07
N PRO A 482 -10.76 -17.65 -6.52
CA PRO A 482 -9.75 -18.01 -7.51
C PRO A 482 -9.94 -17.33 -8.87
N GLN A 483 -11.18 -17.01 -9.23
CA GLN A 483 -11.62 -16.44 -10.53
C GLN A 483 -11.55 -14.91 -10.57
N ILE A 484 -11.26 -14.25 -9.45
CA ILE A 484 -11.18 -12.79 -9.40
C ILE A 484 -9.93 -12.33 -10.16
N ASN A 485 -10.16 -11.40 -11.09
CA ASN A 485 -9.12 -10.62 -11.74
C ASN A 485 -8.36 -9.82 -10.70
N THR A 486 -7.04 -9.72 -10.85
CA THR A 486 -6.23 -8.90 -9.94
C THR A 486 -6.64 -7.42 -9.99
N ASP A 487 -6.40 -6.70 -8.89
CA ASP A 487 -6.68 -5.26 -8.75
C ASP A 487 -8.16 -4.86 -8.89
N SER A 488 -9.07 -5.80 -8.67
CA SER A 488 -10.51 -5.55 -8.78
C SER A 488 -11.07 -4.89 -7.53
N LYS A 489 -12.24 -4.24 -7.67
CA LYS A 489 -13.08 -3.81 -6.56
C LYS A 489 -14.20 -4.83 -6.38
N ILE A 490 -14.34 -5.37 -5.17
CA ILE A 490 -15.32 -6.40 -4.87
C ILE A 490 -16.33 -5.84 -3.88
N LEU A 491 -17.58 -5.70 -4.30
CA LEU A 491 -18.70 -5.33 -3.45
C LEU A 491 -19.42 -6.60 -2.99
N THR A 492 -19.72 -6.69 -1.70
CA THR A 492 -20.42 -7.84 -1.13
C THR A 492 -21.58 -7.49 -0.23
N HIS A 493 -22.53 -8.42 -0.16
CA HIS A 493 -23.73 -8.36 0.67
C HIS A 493 -23.89 -9.65 1.48
N GLY A 494 -24.83 -9.65 2.42
CA GLY A 494 -25.22 -10.83 3.20
C GLY A 494 -24.45 -10.98 4.52
N GLU A 495 -24.83 -11.98 5.32
CA GLU A 495 -24.10 -12.32 6.55
C GLU A 495 -23.17 -13.48 6.27
N ILE A 496 -21.91 -13.36 6.68
CA ILE A 496 -20.95 -14.45 6.53
C ILE A 496 -21.27 -15.59 7.50
N ASP A 497 -21.55 -16.78 6.97
CA ASP A 497 -21.86 -17.98 7.76
C ASP A 497 -20.72 -19.01 7.73
N THR A 498 -19.70 -18.76 6.92
CA THR A 498 -18.50 -19.60 6.84
C THR A 498 -17.31 -18.97 7.55
N GLU A 499 -16.48 -19.82 8.16
CA GLU A 499 -15.22 -19.38 8.73
C GLU A 499 -14.26 -18.89 7.63
N LEU A 500 -13.63 -17.73 7.86
CA LEU A 500 -12.58 -17.16 7.02
C LEU A 500 -11.24 -17.77 7.38
N THR A 501 -11.00 -18.96 6.84
CA THR A 501 -9.73 -19.67 7.02
C THR A 501 -8.63 -19.11 6.10
N PRO A 502 -7.34 -19.37 6.37
CA PRO A 502 -6.22 -18.94 5.52
C PRO A 502 -6.37 -19.35 4.05
N GLU A 503 -6.99 -20.51 3.77
CA GLU A 503 -7.28 -21.02 2.43
C GLU A 503 -8.21 -20.10 1.63
N LYS A 504 -9.01 -19.27 2.32
CA LYS A 504 -9.92 -18.29 1.71
C LYS A 504 -9.33 -16.88 1.69
N THR A 505 -8.61 -16.49 2.75
CA THR A 505 -8.12 -15.11 2.92
C THR A 505 -6.83 -14.85 2.16
N ILE A 506 -5.86 -15.77 2.17
CA ILE A 506 -4.57 -15.59 1.47
C ILE A 506 -4.75 -15.38 -0.04
N PRO A 507 -5.53 -16.20 -0.77
CA PRO A 507 -5.76 -15.96 -2.19
C PRO A 507 -6.35 -14.58 -2.49
N PHE A 508 -7.25 -14.10 -1.63
CA PHE A 508 -7.88 -12.80 -1.77
C PHE A 508 -6.87 -11.67 -1.58
N ILE A 509 -6.07 -11.71 -0.51
CA ILE A 509 -5.01 -10.73 -0.22
C ILE A 509 -4.01 -10.67 -1.39
N LEU A 510 -3.58 -11.83 -1.90
CA LEU A 510 -2.61 -11.92 -3.00
C LEU A 510 -3.18 -11.49 -4.36
N SER A 511 -4.50 -11.36 -4.50
CA SER A 511 -5.13 -10.81 -5.71
C SER A 511 -4.98 -9.29 -5.84
N SER A 512 -4.54 -8.60 -4.77
CA SER A 512 -4.48 -7.13 -4.68
C SER A 512 -5.82 -6.43 -4.96
N SER A 513 -6.94 -7.16 -4.85
CA SER A 513 -8.30 -6.63 -4.94
C SER A 513 -8.76 -6.04 -3.61
N SER A 514 -9.72 -5.12 -3.65
CA SER A 514 -10.29 -4.49 -2.45
C SER A 514 -11.70 -4.98 -2.17
N LEU A 515 -11.97 -5.36 -0.92
CA LEU A 515 -13.28 -5.84 -0.46
C LEU A 515 -14.06 -4.73 0.24
N PHE A 516 -15.18 -4.35 -0.37
CA PHE A 516 -16.19 -3.51 0.24
C PHE A 516 -17.38 -4.38 0.65
N HIS A 517 -17.78 -4.31 1.92
CA HIS A 517 -18.88 -5.12 2.45
C HIS A 517 -20.00 -4.22 2.97
N LEU A 518 -21.23 -4.47 2.53
CA LEU A 518 -22.42 -3.73 2.94
C LEU A 518 -23.09 -4.42 4.13
N THR A 519 -23.28 -3.69 5.23
CA THR A 519 -23.94 -4.16 6.45
C THR A 519 -25.12 -3.28 6.84
N ASN A 520 -26.11 -3.84 7.54
CA ASN A 520 -27.28 -3.11 8.06
C ASN A 520 -27.01 -2.52 9.46
N GLY A 521 -25.84 -1.91 9.67
CA GLY A 521 -25.44 -1.36 10.98
C GLY A 521 -25.34 -2.40 12.12
N LYS A 522 -25.24 -3.69 11.79
CA LYS A 522 -25.04 -4.77 12.76
C LYS A 522 -23.55 -4.97 13.05
N GLU A 523 -23.25 -5.65 14.15
CA GLU A 523 -21.89 -6.16 14.41
C GLU A 523 -21.43 -7.01 13.21
N VAL A 524 -20.26 -6.66 12.69
CA VAL A 524 -19.60 -7.38 11.60
C VAL A 524 -18.62 -8.37 12.20
N ASN A 525 -18.49 -9.54 11.58
CA ASN A 525 -17.48 -10.51 11.98
C ASN A 525 -16.07 -9.87 11.90
N THR A 526 -15.31 -9.91 13.00
CA THR A 526 -13.99 -9.26 13.09
C THR A 526 -13.00 -9.72 12.03
N ASN A 527 -13.03 -11.00 11.62
CA ASN A 527 -12.14 -11.49 10.56
C ASN A 527 -12.52 -10.92 9.19
N LEU A 528 -13.83 -10.73 8.94
CA LEU A 528 -14.32 -10.08 7.72
C LEU A 528 -13.96 -8.59 7.71
N GLU A 529 -14.12 -7.91 8.85
CA GLU A 529 -13.71 -6.52 9.02
C GLU A 529 -12.22 -6.35 8.74
N ASN A 530 -11.37 -7.14 9.40
CA ASN A 530 -9.92 -7.11 9.19
C ASN A 530 -9.55 -7.37 7.72
N LEU A 531 -10.16 -8.37 7.08
CA LEU A 531 -9.90 -8.67 5.67
C LEU A 531 -10.32 -7.53 4.75
N ALA A 532 -11.48 -6.91 5.01
CA ALA A 532 -11.96 -5.78 4.21
C ALA A 532 -10.97 -4.61 4.25
N PHE A 533 -10.54 -4.21 5.45
CA PHE A 533 -9.56 -3.13 5.60
C PHE A 533 -8.17 -3.51 5.08
N MET A 534 -7.61 -4.68 5.45
CA MET A 534 -6.32 -5.19 4.93
C MET A 534 -6.22 -5.19 3.39
N SER A 535 -7.35 -5.32 2.70
CA SER A 535 -7.42 -5.31 1.24
C SER A 535 -7.49 -3.91 0.61
N GLY A 536 -7.46 -2.84 1.42
CA GLY A 536 -7.71 -1.46 1.00
C GLY A 536 -9.19 -1.20 0.68
N GLY A 537 -10.09 -1.99 1.27
CA GLY A 537 -11.54 -1.84 1.15
C GLY A 537 -12.15 -1.30 2.44
N GLY A 538 -13.39 -1.68 2.75
CA GLY A 538 -14.05 -1.22 3.97
C GLY A 538 -15.43 -1.79 4.21
N ILE A 539 -15.92 -1.62 5.44
CA ILE A 539 -17.29 -1.98 5.84
C ILE A 539 -18.16 -0.72 5.76
N ILE A 540 -19.23 -0.78 4.99
CA ILE A 540 -20.09 0.37 4.66
C ILE A 540 -21.54 0.05 5.03
N ASP A 541 -22.28 1.07 5.50
CA ASP A 541 -23.70 0.89 5.78
C ASP A 541 -24.49 0.68 4.48
N GLN A 542 -25.44 -0.26 4.48
CA GLN A 542 -26.22 -0.63 3.31
C GLN A 542 -27.04 0.55 2.75
N SER A 543 -27.41 1.54 3.57
CA SER A 543 -28.07 2.76 3.09
C SER A 543 -27.21 3.61 2.15
N GLN A 544 -25.89 3.41 2.16
CA GLN A 544 -24.92 4.14 1.34
C GLN A 544 -24.48 3.34 0.09
N GLU A 545 -25.16 2.25 -0.25
CA GLU A 545 -24.82 1.39 -1.39
C GLU A 545 -24.75 2.17 -2.73
N GLU A 546 -25.74 2.99 -3.03
CA GLU A 546 -25.76 3.78 -4.28
C GLU A 546 -24.62 4.81 -4.33
N TYR A 547 -24.31 5.42 -3.19
CA TYR A 547 -23.16 6.31 -3.06
C TYR A 547 -21.86 5.56 -3.34
N LEU A 548 -21.67 4.39 -2.71
CA LEU A 548 -20.48 3.57 -2.88
C LEU A 548 -20.33 3.10 -4.33
N LYS A 549 -21.40 2.59 -4.97
CA LYS A 549 -21.39 2.20 -6.38
C LYS A 549 -21.01 3.37 -7.29
N SER A 550 -21.48 4.58 -6.99
CA SER A 550 -21.11 5.80 -7.70
C SER A 550 -19.63 6.13 -7.54
N TYR A 551 -19.09 6.05 -6.32
CA TYR A 551 -17.68 6.28 -6.02
C TYR A 551 -16.77 5.25 -6.71
N LEU A 552 -17.05 3.96 -6.56
CA LEU A 552 -16.24 2.88 -7.14
C LEU A 552 -16.14 2.97 -8.67
N LYS A 553 -17.15 3.54 -9.33
CA LYS A 553 -17.17 3.75 -10.78
C LYS A 553 -16.23 4.87 -11.24
N VAL A 554 -16.01 5.89 -10.43
CA VAL A 554 -15.16 7.06 -10.78
C VAL A 554 -13.78 7.00 -10.17
N SER A 555 -13.59 6.17 -9.14
CA SER A 555 -12.31 5.96 -8.49
C SER A 555 -11.42 5.02 -9.29
N TYR A 556 -10.12 5.10 -9.05
CA TYR A 556 -9.09 4.25 -9.63
C TYR A 556 -8.58 3.27 -8.58
N LYS A 557 -7.81 2.27 -9.02
CA LYS A 557 -6.94 1.50 -8.15
C LYS A 557 -5.50 1.98 -8.38
N PRO A 558 -4.77 2.49 -7.38
CA PRO A 558 -3.37 2.83 -7.53
C PRO A 558 -2.53 1.54 -7.60
N ILE A 559 -1.84 1.32 -8.72
CA ILE A 559 -1.01 0.13 -8.97
C ILE A 559 0.44 0.56 -9.14
N ASP A 560 1.36 -0.13 -8.46
CA ASP A 560 2.78 0.22 -8.49
C ASP A 560 3.56 -0.67 -9.46
N TYR A 561 4.43 -0.03 -10.24
CA TYR A 561 5.23 -0.68 -11.24
C TYR A 561 6.71 -0.31 -11.10
N ILE A 562 7.56 -1.29 -11.37
CA ILE A 562 9.00 -1.15 -11.46
C ILE A 562 9.42 -1.56 -12.87
N GLU A 563 10.14 -0.69 -13.57
CA GLU A 563 10.61 -0.91 -14.94
C GLU A 563 12.14 -0.80 -15.00
N TYR A 564 12.80 -1.76 -15.65
CA TYR A 564 14.24 -1.69 -15.92
C TYR A 564 14.60 -2.38 -17.24
N ASN A 565 15.76 -1.99 -17.79
CA ASN A 565 16.27 -2.57 -19.04
C ASN A 565 17.37 -3.58 -18.76
N LEU A 566 17.34 -4.68 -19.51
CA LEU A 566 18.39 -5.70 -19.51
C LEU A 566 19.50 -5.31 -20.49
N PHE A 567 20.74 -5.45 -20.02
CA PHE A 567 21.93 -5.19 -20.82
C PHE A 567 22.61 -6.51 -21.21
N PRO A 568 23.03 -6.68 -22.48
CA PRO A 568 23.76 -7.88 -22.89
C PRO A 568 25.07 -8.12 -22.11
N PRO A 569 25.45 -9.38 -21.86
CA PRO A 569 24.76 -10.60 -22.28
C PRO A 569 23.53 -10.90 -21.40
N ILE A 570 22.38 -11.14 -22.04
CA ILE A 570 21.17 -11.59 -21.35
C ILE A 570 21.31 -13.09 -21.13
N ILE A 571 21.18 -13.52 -19.88
CA ILE A 571 21.24 -14.93 -19.51
C ILE A 571 20.02 -15.62 -20.12
N SER A 572 20.27 -16.69 -20.87
CA SER A 572 19.24 -17.44 -21.55
C SER A 572 18.64 -18.47 -20.57
N GLY A 573 17.30 -18.54 -20.50
CA GLY A 573 16.57 -19.47 -19.64
C GLY A 573 15.55 -18.79 -18.71
N ILE A 574 15.32 -19.42 -17.56
CA ILE A 574 14.40 -18.96 -16.50
C ILE A 574 15.14 -17.98 -15.58
N ASN A 575 14.83 -16.70 -15.75
CA ASN A 575 15.46 -15.61 -15.03
C ASN A 575 14.57 -15.12 -13.88
N PRO A 576 15.10 -15.05 -12.65
CA PRO A 576 14.38 -14.47 -11.52
C PRO A 576 14.49 -12.94 -11.55
N ALA A 577 13.38 -12.27 -11.25
CA ALA A 577 13.32 -10.87 -10.87
C ALA A 577 12.74 -10.77 -9.47
N SER A 578 13.51 -10.20 -8.55
CA SER A 578 13.19 -10.11 -7.13
C SER A 578 13.10 -8.64 -6.71
N VAL A 579 12.11 -8.34 -5.87
CA VAL A 579 11.99 -7.06 -5.19
C VAL A 579 12.23 -7.30 -3.72
N SER A 580 13.08 -6.48 -3.12
CA SER A 580 13.40 -6.55 -1.69
C SER A 580 12.99 -5.25 -1.01
N LEU A 581 12.17 -5.35 0.03
CA LEU A 581 11.79 -4.25 0.92
C LEU A 581 12.68 -4.28 2.17
N LEU A 582 13.42 -3.20 2.38
CA LEU A 582 14.29 -2.95 3.52
C LEU A 582 13.48 -2.23 4.62
N LEU A 583 13.34 -2.92 5.75
CA LEU A 583 12.80 -2.40 7.00
C LEU A 583 13.94 -2.31 8.03
N GLU A 584 13.65 -1.96 9.30
CA GLU A 584 14.71 -1.71 10.29
C GLU A 584 15.57 -2.95 10.57
N ASP A 585 14.92 -4.03 10.95
CA ASP A 585 15.53 -5.28 11.39
C ASP A 585 15.21 -6.45 10.44
N LYS A 586 14.40 -6.20 9.42
CA LYS A 586 13.89 -7.21 8.48
C LYS A 586 14.08 -6.81 7.04
N THR A 587 14.13 -7.82 6.17
CA THR A 587 14.03 -7.66 4.73
C THR A 587 12.95 -8.60 4.22
N LEU A 588 11.97 -8.06 3.52
CA LEU A 588 10.98 -8.88 2.82
C LEU A 588 11.44 -9.04 1.38
N VAL A 589 11.39 -10.26 0.85
CA VAL A 589 11.78 -10.55 -0.54
C VAL A 589 10.66 -11.29 -1.23
N ASP A 590 10.27 -10.83 -2.41
CA ASP A 590 9.36 -11.57 -3.30
C ASP A 590 9.95 -11.64 -4.72
N THR A 591 9.72 -12.76 -5.39
CA THR A 591 10.30 -13.09 -6.70
C THR A 591 9.24 -13.56 -7.69
N LEU A 592 9.41 -13.16 -8.96
CA LEU A 592 8.74 -13.76 -10.11
C LEU A 592 9.77 -14.09 -11.18
N PHE A 593 9.36 -14.84 -12.20
CA PHE A 593 10.23 -15.35 -13.23
C PHE A 593 9.77 -14.89 -14.61
N TYR A 594 10.74 -14.77 -15.52
CA TYR A 594 10.49 -14.67 -16.95
C TYR A 594 11.38 -15.59 -17.74
N TYR A 595 10.95 -15.88 -18.96
CA TYR A 595 11.66 -16.72 -19.90
C TYR A 595 12.21 -15.89 -21.06
N THR A 596 13.46 -16.14 -21.44
CA THR A 596 14.19 -15.36 -22.47
C THR A 596 14.49 -16.12 -23.76
N GLU A 597 14.24 -17.43 -23.77
CA GLU A 597 14.58 -18.33 -24.89
C GLU A 597 13.37 -18.73 -25.76
N GLY A 598 12.15 -18.31 -25.41
CA GLY A 598 10.91 -18.97 -25.86
C GLY A 598 10.07 -18.37 -26.98
N ASP A 599 10.20 -17.09 -27.33
CA ASP A 599 9.43 -16.56 -28.47
C ASP A 599 10.10 -16.94 -29.79
N ILE A 600 9.75 -18.12 -30.28
CA ILE A 600 10.08 -18.65 -31.61
C ILE A 600 9.17 -18.03 -32.69
N ASN A 601 8.12 -17.29 -32.30
CA ASN A 601 7.19 -16.62 -33.22
C ASN A 601 7.01 -15.13 -32.93
N GLU A 602 8.05 -14.32 -33.16
CA GLU A 602 7.93 -12.93 -33.63
C GLU A 602 9.02 -12.61 -34.66
#